data_AF-J9AS43-F1
#
_entry.id   AF-J9AS43-F1
#
_cell.length_a   1.000
_cell.length_b   1.000
_cell.length_c   1.000
_cell.angle_alpha   90.00
_cell.angle_beta   90.00
_cell.angle_gamma   90.00
#
_symmetry.space_group_name_H-M   'P 1'
#
loop_
_entity.id
_entity.type
_entity.pdbx_description
1 polymer ?
#
loop_
_entity_poly.entity_id
_entity_poly.type
_entity_poly.pdbx_seq_one_letter_code
_entity_poly.pdbx_strand_id
1 'polypeptide(L)'
;DTEIGTREAALNTIALCIPFLSKEQRKCSIIPLLKRSTEQAISAQDETLTVIAKNLGQWIDILEDVLTIRDYNWFLDIYVQIANLPQCPPSSDNGISARSNIQTSARRMCAYNFPCMVLKYGADFFKNRLLPILEGFCCDPDDDIRCATAAGFHEVVKLMPNEPSLLPPFFELIRGSPAEVVGHLMGSLDQVLPSLYGCVSEQNNCQISRLQLDHIVIGCNRLIRRTSSWRAQYSYLQNIAVLRHLIPVKDLFISFVPMLKQEVLTTRAIPCRVAASITLLLFMRENPNEVDRQSIINFFIHCKSNSLI
;
A
#
# COMPACT_ATOMS: atom_id res chain seq x y z
N ASP A 1 -25.60 11.08 20.75
CA ASP A 1 -24.50 11.93 20.26
C ASP A 1 -23.46 12.25 21.33
N THR A 2 -23.80 12.91 22.44
CA THR A 2 -22.83 13.22 23.53
C THR A 2 -22.17 11.99 24.15
N GLU A 3 -22.91 10.91 24.39
CA GLU A 3 -22.36 9.66 24.96
C GLU A 3 -21.51 8.84 23.96
N ILE A 4 -21.79 8.98 22.65
CA ILE A 4 -21.04 8.29 21.59
C ILE A 4 -19.71 9.02 21.36
N GLY A 5 -19.75 10.35 21.23
CA GLY A 5 -18.55 11.17 21.09
C GLY A 5 -17.60 11.09 22.30
N THR A 6 -18.13 10.95 23.53
CA THR A 6 -17.27 10.72 24.70
C THR A 6 -16.62 9.34 24.69
N ARG A 7 -17.32 8.31 24.21
CA ARG A 7 -16.78 6.94 24.06
C ARG A 7 -15.67 6.89 23.02
N GLU A 8 -15.84 7.55 21.88
CA GLU A 8 -14.81 7.67 20.83
C GLU A 8 -13.55 8.38 21.33
N ALA A 9 -13.71 9.52 22.00
CA ALA A 9 -12.60 10.27 22.57
C ALA A 9 -11.85 9.43 23.62
N ALA A 10 -12.59 8.70 24.46
CA ALA A 10 -12.01 7.79 25.44
C ALA A 10 -11.20 6.66 24.77
N LEU A 11 -11.75 6.00 23.73
CA LEU A 11 -11.07 4.91 23.03
C LEU A 11 -9.84 5.37 22.23
N ASN A 12 -9.88 6.56 21.63
CA ASN A 12 -8.68 7.13 21.00
C ASN A 12 -7.59 7.48 22.03
N THR A 13 -7.99 7.93 23.22
CA THR A 13 -7.05 8.34 24.27
C THR A 13 -6.51 7.13 25.05
N ILE A 14 -7.27 6.04 25.15
CA ILE A 14 -6.89 4.90 25.99
C ILE A 14 -5.54 4.32 25.56
N ALA A 15 -5.27 4.25 24.25
CA ALA A 15 -3.98 3.77 23.72
C ALA A 15 -2.80 4.57 24.28
N LEU A 16 -2.96 5.88 24.47
CA LEU A 16 -1.94 6.77 25.05
C LEU A 16 -1.77 6.55 26.56
N CYS A 17 -2.82 6.11 27.25
CA CYS A 17 -2.79 5.88 28.70
C CYS A 17 -2.31 4.48 29.09
N ILE A 18 -2.52 3.46 28.25
CA ILE A 18 -2.18 2.06 28.55
C ILE A 18 -0.72 1.88 29.05
N PRO A 19 0.31 2.52 28.46
CA PRO A 19 1.69 2.35 28.92
C PRO A 19 1.94 2.76 30.38
N PHE A 20 1.08 3.61 30.96
CA PHE A 20 1.20 4.10 32.33
C PHE A 20 0.44 3.24 33.36
N LEU A 21 -0.26 2.20 32.89
CA LEU A 21 -1.04 1.29 33.74
C LEU A 21 -0.23 0.05 34.14
N SER A 22 -0.48 -0.45 35.35
CA SER A 22 0.15 -1.68 35.82
C SER A 22 -0.23 -2.87 34.93
N LYS A 23 0.61 -3.91 34.89
CA LYS A 23 0.30 -5.15 34.17
C LYS A 23 -1.05 -5.75 34.58
N GLU A 24 -1.35 -5.69 35.88
CA GLU A 24 -2.60 -6.19 36.43
C GLU A 24 -3.81 -5.35 35.96
N GLN A 25 -3.70 -4.01 35.94
CA GLN A 25 -4.75 -3.14 35.40
C GLN A 25 -4.97 -3.37 33.91
N ARG A 26 -3.89 -3.51 33.13
CA ARG A 26 -3.98 -3.82 31.70
C ARG A 26 -4.71 -5.14 31.47
N LYS A 27 -4.37 -6.18 32.25
CA LYS A 27 -4.97 -7.51 32.13
C LYS A 27 -6.42 -7.60 32.63
N CYS A 28 -6.70 -7.05 33.81
CA CYS A 28 -7.98 -7.25 34.51
C CYS A 28 -9.03 -6.18 34.18
N SER A 29 -8.63 -5.02 33.66
CA SER A 29 -9.54 -3.91 33.40
C SER A 29 -9.54 -3.47 31.94
N ILE A 30 -8.36 -3.23 31.34
CA ILE A 30 -8.28 -2.69 29.99
C ILE A 30 -8.68 -3.72 28.93
N ILE A 31 -8.12 -4.93 28.95
CA ILE A 31 -8.49 -5.96 27.96
C ILE A 31 -10.01 -6.22 27.99
N PRO A 32 -10.67 -6.48 29.14
CA PRO A 32 -12.12 -6.67 29.18
C PRO A 32 -12.91 -5.45 28.69
N LEU A 33 -12.46 -4.23 29.00
CA LEU A 33 -13.09 -3.01 28.52
C LEU A 33 -13.04 -2.91 27.00
N LEU A 34 -11.85 -3.08 26.39
CA LEU A 34 -11.68 -3.04 24.94
C LEU A 34 -12.54 -4.09 24.24
N LYS A 35 -12.58 -5.32 24.78
CA LYS A 35 -13.42 -6.39 24.24
C LYS A 35 -14.90 -6.03 24.28
N ARG A 36 -15.40 -5.62 25.44
CA ARG A 36 -16.81 -5.24 25.62
C ARG A 36 -17.20 -4.06 24.73
N SER A 37 -16.36 -3.03 24.66
CA SER A 37 -16.61 -1.87 23.79
C SER A 37 -16.64 -2.26 22.32
N THR A 38 -15.80 -3.21 21.90
CA THR A 38 -15.79 -3.73 20.53
C THR A 38 -17.02 -4.55 20.20
N GLU A 39 -17.43 -5.45 21.08
CA GLU A 39 -18.66 -6.23 20.90
C GLU A 39 -19.90 -5.32 20.82
N GLN A 40 -19.94 -4.28 21.65
CA GLN A 40 -20.99 -3.25 21.61
C GLN A 40 -20.98 -2.47 20.30
N ALA A 41 -19.82 -2.00 19.85
CA ALA A 41 -19.69 -1.26 18.60
C ALA A 41 -20.09 -2.11 17.38
N ILE A 42 -19.71 -3.38 17.37
CA ILE A 42 -20.09 -4.33 16.31
C ILE A 42 -21.60 -4.56 16.30
N SER A 43 -22.23 -4.69 17.48
CA SER A 43 -23.68 -4.87 17.56
C SER A 43 -24.44 -3.60 17.18
N ALA A 44 -23.96 -2.43 17.60
CA ALA A 44 -24.60 -1.14 17.37
C ALA A 44 -24.37 -0.60 15.96
N GLN A 45 -23.24 -0.97 15.34
CA GLN A 45 -22.78 -0.44 14.04
C GLN A 45 -22.74 1.10 14.05
N ASP A 46 -22.22 1.66 15.15
CA ASP A 46 -22.07 3.11 15.35
C ASP A 46 -20.62 3.58 15.06
N GLU A 47 -20.38 4.88 15.13
CA GLU A 47 -19.09 5.52 14.85
C GLU A 47 -17.92 5.00 15.71
N THR A 48 -18.20 4.39 16.86
CA THR A 48 -17.14 3.81 17.71
C THR A 48 -16.46 2.62 17.01
N LEU A 49 -17.13 1.97 16.06
CA LEU A 49 -16.58 0.90 15.24
C LEU A 49 -15.39 1.39 14.40
N THR A 50 -15.47 2.61 13.85
CA THR A 50 -14.39 3.24 13.08
C THR A 50 -13.16 3.49 13.97
N VAL A 51 -13.38 3.97 15.21
CA VAL A 51 -12.32 4.20 16.19
C VAL A 51 -11.63 2.89 16.56
N ILE A 52 -12.40 1.82 16.76
CA ILE A 52 -11.86 0.50 17.10
C ILE A 52 -11.01 -0.05 15.96
N ALA A 53 -11.54 -0.04 14.73
CA ALA A 53 -10.83 -0.49 13.53
C ALA A 53 -9.47 0.20 13.37
N LYS A 54 -9.42 1.52 13.63
CA LYS A 54 -8.20 2.34 13.54
C LYS A 54 -7.15 1.96 14.57
N ASN A 55 -7.54 1.63 15.80
CA ASN A 55 -6.61 1.46 16.92
C ASN A 55 -6.24 0.00 17.22
N LEU A 56 -6.92 -0.97 16.61
CA LEU A 56 -6.81 -2.39 16.98
C LEU A 56 -5.36 -2.93 16.96
N GLY A 57 -4.61 -2.70 15.88
CA GLY A 57 -3.19 -3.06 15.79
C GLY A 57 -2.32 -2.43 16.89
N GLN A 58 -2.53 -1.15 17.19
CA GLN A 58 -1.80 -0.44 18.25
C GLN A 58 -2.14 -1.00 19.64
N TRP A 59 -3.40 -1.35 19.90
CA TRP A 59 -3.78 -1.97 21.17
C TRP A 59 -3.11 -3.32 21.37
N ILE A 60 -3.03 -4.14 20.32
CA ILE A 60 -2.34 -5.44 20.37
C ILE A 60 -0.86 -5.25 20.67
N ASP A 61 -0.23 -4.24 20.06
CA ASP A 61 1.17 -3.90 20.29
C ASP A 61 1.45 -3.48 21.74
N ILE A 62 0.69 -2.51 22.26
CA ILE A 62 0.93 -1.97 23.60
C ILE A 62 0.56 -2.99 24.71
N LEU A 63 -0.31 -3.96 24.43
CA LEU A 63 -0.76 -4.99 25.38
C LEU A 63 -0.01 -6.32 25.23
N GLU A 64 1.00 -6.42 24.37
CA GLU A 64 1.62 -7.72 24.02
C GLU A 64 2.13 -8.52 25.23
N ASP A 65 2.61 -7.84 26.28
CA ASP A 65 3.18 -8.47 27.47
C ASP A 65 2.12 -9.05 28.43
N VAL A 66 0.83 -8.82 28.16
CA VAL A 66 -0.29 -9.30 28.98
C VAL A 66 -1.35 -10.10 28.20
N LEU A 67 -1.29 -10.10 26.87
CA LEU A 67 -2.23 -10.85 26.02
C LEU A 67 -1.96 -12.36 26.05
N THR A 68 -3.02 -13.13 26.18
CA THR A 68 -2.97 -14.59 26.00
C THR A 68 -3.19 -14.96 24.54
N ILE A 69 -2.87 -16.21 24.16
CA ILE A 69 -3.18 -16.75 22.82
C ILE A 69 -4.67 -16.60 22.48
N ARG A 70 -5.55 -16.78 23.47
CA ARG A 70 -6.99 -16.59 23.30
C ARG A 70 -7.35 -15.13 22.98
N ASP A 71 -6.62 -14.18 23.57
CA ASP A 71 -6.82 -12.76 23.28
C ASP A 71 -6.33 -12.41 21.88
N TYR A 72 -5.15 -12.90 21.48
CA TYR A 72 -4.64 -12.72 20.12
C TYR A 72 -5.62 -13.25 19.06
N ASN A 73 -6.15 -14.46 19.25
CA ASN A 73 -7.12 -15.04 18.33
C ASN A 73 -8.41 -14.21 18.29
N TRP A 74 -8.91 -13.77 19.44
CA TRP A 74 -10.09 -12.91 19.51
C TRP A 74 -9.89 -11.61 18.74
N PHE A 75 -8.76 -10.92 18.92
CA PHE A 75 -8.46 -9.68 18.21
C PHE A 75 -8.35 -9.88 16.69
N LEU A 76 -7.75 -11.00 16.27
CA LEU A 76 -7.68 -11.34 14.84
C LEU A 76 -9.07 -11.63 14.27
N ASP A 77 -9.91 -12.39 14.97
CA ASP A 77 -11.28 -12.69 14.55
C ASP A 77 -12.11 -11.41 14.41
N ILE A 78 -12.01 -10.50 15.37
CA ILE A 78 -12.63 -9.17 15.30
C ILE A 78 -12.12 -8.39 14.09
N TYR A 79 -10.81 -8.33 13.87
CA TYR A 79 -10.26 -7.61 12.72
C TYR A 79 -10.81 -8.15 11.39
N VAL A 80 -10.83 -9.48 11.24
CA VAL A 80 -11.39 -10.16 10.07
C VAL A 80 -12.87 -9.83 9.91
N GLN A 81 -13.64 -9.81 11.00
CA GLN A 81 -15.05 -9.45 10.96
C GLN A 81 -15.27 -8.01 10.48
N ILE A 82 -14.51 -7.04 11.00
CA ILE A 82 -14.65 -5.62 10.62
C ILE A 82 -14.18 -5.39 9.17
N ALA A 83 -13.07 -6.00 8.78
CA ALA A 83 -12.54 -5.89 7.42
C ALA A 83 -13.51 -6.41 6.34
N ASN A 84 -14.35 -7.39 6.69
CA ASN A 84 -15.34 -8.01 5.81
C ASN A 84 -16.77 -7.47 6.00
N LEU A 85 -16.95 -6.30 6.63
CA LEU A 85 -18.27 -5.69 6.75
C LEU A 85 -18.90 -5.49 5.36
N PRO A 86 -20.20 -5.82 5.21
CA PRO A 86 -20.85 -5.79 3.92
C PRO A 86 -20.85 -4.40 3.32
N GLN A 87 -20.90 -4.36 1.99
CA GLN A 87 -21.23 -3.15 1.26
C GLN A 87 -22.74 -3.01 1.24
N CYS A 88 -23.25 -1.92 1.82
CA CYS A 88 -24.66 -1.57 1.66
C CYS A 88 -24.80 -0.65 0.44
N PRO A 89 -25.67 -0.98 -0.53
CA PRO A 89 -25.91 -0.10 -1.67
C PRO A 89 -26.42 1.27 -1.20
N PRO A 90 -26.18 2.33 -1.99
CA PRO A 90 -26.70 3.64 -1.67
C PRO A 90 -28.23 3.57 -1.53
N SER A 91 -28.73 3.95 -0.36
CA SER A 91 -30.15 3.97 -0.02
C SER A 91 -30.59 5.42 0.19
N SER A 92 -31.81 5.74 -0.22
CA SER A 92 -32.46 7.01 0.11
C SER A 92 -32.89 7.09 1.58
N ASP A 93 -32.86 5.96 2.30
CA ASP A 93 -33.04 5.94 3.75
C ASP A 93 -31.77 6.42 4.46
N ASN A 94 -31.90 7.55 5.16
CA ASN A 94 -30.83 8.17 5.93
C ASN A 94 -30.20 7.20 6.95
N GLY A 95 -30.97 6.30 7.57
CA GLY A 95 -30.44 5.34 8.53
C GLY A 95 -29.56 4.27 7.89
N ILE A 96 -29.98 3.76 6.72
CA ILE A 96 -29.21 2.77 5.94
C ILE A 96 -27.95 3.42 5.35
N SER A 97 -28.07 4.66 4.85
CA SER A 97 -26.96 5.43 4.31
C SER A 97 -25.89 5.71 5.38
N ALA A 98 -26.29 6.16 6.57
CA ALA A 98 -25.37 6.40 7.68
C ALA A 98 -24.63 5.12 8.10
N ARG A 99 -25.35 4.00 8.24
CA ARG A 99 -24.73 2.70 8.54
C ARG A 99 -23.74 2.24 7.47
N SER A 100 -24.08 2.43 6.20
CA SER A 100 -23.18 2.12 5.07
C SER A 100 -21.89 2.93 5.15
N ASN A 101 -21.99 4.23 5.46
CA ASN A 101 -20.83 5.11 5.62
C ASN A 101 -19.93 4.69 6.79
N ILE A 102 -20.53 4.28 7.92
CA ILE A 102 -19.78 3.75 9.08
C ILE A 102 -19.05 2.46 8.70
N GLN A 103 -19.71 1.54 8.00
CA GLN A 103 -19.09 0.28 7.56
C GLN A 103 -17.93 0.52 6.60
N THR A 104 -18.10 1.39 5.61
CA THR A 104 -17.03 1.78 4.69
C THR A 104 -15.88 2.48 5.43
N SER A 105 -16.18 3.38 6.37
CA SER A 105 -15.17 4.05 7.20
C SER A 105 -14.40 3.06 8.07
N ALA A 106 -15.09 2.08 8.67
CA ALA A 106 -14.45 1.02 9.45
C ALA A 106 -13.54 0.14 8.59
N ARG A 107 -13.98 -0.29 7.38
CA ARG A 107 -13.12 -1.02 6.44
C ARG A 107 -11.89 -0.20 6.02
N ARG A 108 -12.07 1.09 5.75
CA ARG A 108 -10.96 2.01 5.43
C ARG A 108 -9.95 2.10 6.58
N MET A 109 -10.43 2.17 7.82
CA MET A 109 -9.54 2.15 8.99
C MET A 109 -8.84 0.79 9.17
N CYS A 110 -9.51 -0.32 8.84
CA CYS A 110 -8.85 -1.63 8.79
C CYS A 110 -7.74 -1.66 7.72
N ALA A 111 -7.97 -1.14 6.52
CA ALA A 111 -6.95 -1.06 5.47
C ALA A 111 -5.73 -0.23 5.90
N TYR A 112 -5.96 0.93 6.52
CA TYR A 112 -4.89 1.75 7.13
C TYR A 112 -4.09 0.98 8.19
N ASN A 113 -4.76 0.18 9.03
CA ASN A 113 -4.14 -0.57 10.13
C ASN A 113 -3.57 -1.94 9.69
N PHE A 114 -3.75 -2.34 8.43
CA PHE A 114 -3.37 -3.66 7.94
C PHE A 114 -1.88 -3.99 8.15
N PRO A 115 -0.91 -3.07 7.93
CA PRO A 115 0.50 -3.35 8.20
C PRO A 115 0.77 -3.77 9.66
N CYS A 116 0.10 -3.16 10.64
CA CYS A 116 0.23 -3.54 12.06
C CYS A 116 -0.28 -4.98 12.30
N MET A 117 -1.35 -5.37 11.62
CA MET A 117 -1.87 -6.74 11.71
C MET A 117 -0.91 -7.75 11.07
N VAL A 118 -0.27 -7.39 9.95
CA VAL A 118 0.79 -8.22 9.35
C VAL A 118 2.00 -8.31 10.28
N LEU A 119 2.39 -7.22 10.94
CA LEU A 119 3.50 -7.24 11.91
C LEU A 119 3.23 -8.22 13.06
N LYS A 120 1.99 -8.27 13.55
CA LYS A 120 1.63 -9.12 14.71
C LYS A 120 1.28 -10.57 14.36
N TYR A 121 0.70 -10.82 13.18
CA TYR A 121 0.17 -12.14 12.83
C TYR A 121 0.77 -12.74 11.55
N GLY A 122 1.62 -12.01 10.83
CA GLY A 122 2.06 -12.37 9.47
C GLY A 122 2.78 -13.71 9.40
N ALA A 123 3.67 -14.01 10.35
CA ALA A 123 4.49 -15.22 10.34
C ALA A 123 3.63 -16.51 10.25
N ASP A 124 2.52 -16.56 10.99
CA ASP A 124 1.70 -17.76 11.13
C ASP A 124 0.39 -17.70 10.30
N PHE A 125 -0.15 -16.50 10.10
CA PHE A 125 -1.51 -16.31 9.59
C PHE A 125 -1.60 -15.53 8.28
N PHE A 126 -0.48 -15.10 7.68
CA PHE A 126 -0.52 -14.25 6.49
C PHE A 126 -1.36 -14.89 5.37
N LYS A 127 -0.99 -16.07 4.87
CA LYS A 127 -1.65 -16.70 3.71
C LYS A 127 -3.11 -17.07 3.96
N ASN A 128 -3.43 -17.57 5.16
CA ASN A 128 -4.74 -18.16 5.45
C ASN A 128 -5.78 -17.14 5.93
N ARG A 129 -5.34 -16.03 6.54
CA ARG A 129 -6.24 -15.07 7.20
C ARG A 129 -6.05 -13.64 6.69
N LEU A 130 -4.81 -13.18 6.51
CA LEU A 130 -4.54 -11.78 6.16
C LEU A 130 -4.51 -11.52 4.65
N LEU A 131 -4.01 -12.45 3.85
CA LEU A 131 -3.93 -12.32 2.40
C LEU A 131 -5.32 -12.14 1.77
N PRO A 132 -6.37 -12.91 2.12
CA PRO A 132 -7.71 -12.67 1.59
C PRO A 132 -8.26 -11.27 1.93
N ILE A 133 -7.86 -10.71 3.07
CA ILE A 133 -8.24 -9.35 3.48
C ILE A 133 -7.51 -8.32 2.62
N LEU A 134 -6.20 -8.49 2.40
CA LEU A 134 -5.44 -7.63 1.51
C LEU A 134 -6.00 -7.65 0.07
N GLU A 135 -6.29 -8.84 -0.45
CA GLU A 135 -6.93 -9.00 -1.76
C GLU A 135 -8.29 -8.31 -1.81
N GLY A 136 -9.10 -8.46 -0.75
CA GLY A 136 -10.37 -7.76 -0.58
C GLY A 136 -10.21 -6.24 -0.61
N PHE A 137 -9.22 -5.69 0.09
CA PHE A 137 -8.96 -4.25 0.07
C PHE A 137 -8.44 -3.75 -1.27
N CYS A 138 -7.62 -4.51 -1.98
CA CYS A 138 -7.13 -4.14 -3.32
C CYS A 138 -8.25 -4.10 -4.37
N CYS A 139 -9.32 -4.87 -4.16
CA CYS A 139 -10.51 -4.93 -5.03
C CYS A 139 -11.73 -4.18 -4.46
N ASP A 140 -11.61 -3.47 -3.32
CA ASP A 140 -12.76 -2.82 -2.69
C ASP A 140 -13.30 -1.75 -3.66
N PRO A 141 -14.63 -1.64 -3.87
CA PRO A 141 -15.21 -0.64 -4.77
C PRO A 141 -14.97 0.80 -4.31
N ASP A 142 -14.68 1.02 -3.02
CA ASP A 142 -14.38 2.33 -2.50
C ASP A 142 -12.90 2.70 -2.74
N ASP A 143 -12.69 3.78 -3.49
CA ASP A 143 -11.35 4.24 -3.87
C ASP A 143 -10.51 4.64 -2.66
N ASP A 144 -11.10 5.17 -1.58
CA ASP A 144 -10.34 5.55 -0.37
C ASP A 144 -9.77 4.33 0.35
N ILE A 145 -10.48 3.20 0.35
CA ILE A 145 -9.98 1.93 0.90
C ILE A 145 -8.79 1.44 0.07
N ARG A 146 -8.89 1.49 -1.26
CA ARG A 146 -7.79 1.11 -2.15
C ARG A 146 -6.60 2.07 -1.99
N CYS A 147 -6.84 3.37 -1.84
CA CYS A 147 -5.81 4.38 -1.55
C CYS A 147 -5.09 4.10 -0.22
N ALA A 148 -5.82 3.80 0.85
CA ALA A 148 -5.22 3.45 2.14
C ALA A 148 -4.34 2.20 2.03
N THR A 149 -4.82 1.20 1.31
CA THR A 149 -4.08 -0.06 1.05
C THR A 149 -2.81 0.19 0.24
N ALA A 150 -2.91 0.96 -0.85
CA ALA A 150 -1.77 1.35 -1.68
C ALA A 150 -0.71 2.14 -0.88
N ALA A 151 -1.14 3.08 -0.03
CA ALA A 151 -0.23 3.85 0.81
C ALA A 151 0.55 2.96 1.79
N GLY A 152 -0.08 1.96 2.40
CA GLY A 152 0.54 1.02 3.34
C GLY A 152 1.24 -0.19 2.71
N PHE A 153 1.12 -0.40 1.40
CA PHE A 153 1.57 -1.64 0.75
C PHE A 153 3.07 -1.93 0.93
N HIS A 154 3.90 -0.88 0.91
CA HIS A 154 5.35 -1.00 1.12
C HIS A 154 5.72 -1.53 2.50
N GLU A 155 4.93 -1.23 3.53
CA GLU A 155 5.12 -1.77 4.88
C GLU A 155 4.81 -3.26 4.92
N VAL A 156 3.76 -3.70 4.24
CA VAL A 156 3.43 -5.13 4.10
C VAL A 156 4.55 -5.89 3.40
N VAL A 157 5.08 -5.35 2.30
CA VAL A 157 6.20 -5.94 1.56
C VAL A 157 7.47 -6.01 2.42
N LYS A 158 7.71 -5.00 3.27
CA LYS A 158 8.83 -4.99 4.21
C LYS A 158 8.70 -6.07 5.28
N LEU A 159 7.48 -6.32 5.75
CA LEU A 159 7.19 -7.34 6.77
C LEU A 159 7.17 -8.76 6.18
N MET A 160 6.80 -8.90 4.91
CA MET A 160 6.74 -10.16 4.17
C MET A 160 7.67 -10.10 2.93
N PRO A 161 9.00 -10.02 3.12
CA PRO A 161 9.93 -9.88 2.01
C PRO A 161 9.95 -11.14 1.14
N ASN A 162 10.02 -10.94 -0.18
CA ASN A 162 10.03 -12.02 -1.18
C ASN A 162 8.84 -12.99 -1.08
N GLU A 163 7.68 -12.54 -0.56
CA GLU A 163 6.45 -13.34 -0.51
C GLU A 163 5.71 -13.28 -1.87
N PRO A 164 5.66 -14.36 -2.67
CA PRO A 164 5.12 -14.29 -4.03
C PRO A 164 3.62 -14.00 -4.09
N SER A 165 2.88 -14.31 -3.02
CA SER A 165 1.45 -14.00 -2.93
C SER A 165 1.13 -12.50 -2.87
N LEU A 166 2.14 -11.63 -2.73
CA LEU A 166 1.97 -10.17 -2.83
C LEU A 166 1.92 -9.65 -4.28
N LEU A 167 2.35 -10.44 -5.27
CA LEU A 167 2.34 -10.01 -6.66
C LEU A 167 0.91 -9.78 -7.21
N PRO A 168 -0.08 -10.67 -7.00
CA PRO A 168 -1.45 -10.40 -7.47
C PRO A 168 -2.08 -9.15 -6.83
N PRO A 169 -2.03 -8.92 -5.50
CA PRO A 169 -2.50 -7.67 -4.90
C PRO A 169 -1.82 -6.42 -5.48
N PHE A 170 -0.51 -6.47 -5.73
CA PHE A 170 0.21 -5.36 -6.36
C PHE A 170 -0.28 -5.08 -7.79
N PHE A 171 -0.52 -6.14 -8.57
CA PHE A 171 -1.02 -6.01 -9.94
C PHE A 171 -2.43 -5.43 -9.96
N GLU A 172 -3.26 -5.82 -9.00
CA GLU A 172 -4.64 -5.35 -8.88
C GLU A 172 -4.71 -3.86 -8.54
N LEU A 173 -3.90 -3.39 -7.58
CA LEU A 173 -3.79 -1.96 -7.26
C LEU A 173 -3.34 -1.10 -8.45
N ILE A 174 -2.70 -1.70 -9.46
CA ILE A 174 -2.26 -0.99 -10.67
C ILE A 174 -3.27 -1.09 -11.81
N ARG A 175 -3.84 -2.28 -12.04
CA ARG A 175 -4.72 -2.54 -13.19
C ARG A 175 -6.19 -2.25 -12.90
N GLY A 176 -6.65 -2.55 -11.68
CA GLY A 176 -8.05 -2.43 -11.27
C GLY A 176 -8.41 -1.06 -10.68
N SER A 177 -7.44 -0.15 -10.55
CA SER A 177 -7.63 1.10 -9.81
C SER A 177 -7.40 2.36 -10.66
N PRO A 178 -8.07 3.48 -10.31
CA PRO A 178 -7.82 4.76 -10.95
C PRO A 178 -6.42 5.29 -10.59
N ALA A 179 -5.95 6.25 -11.37
CA ALA A 179 -4.59 6.78 -11.23
C ALA A 179 -4.31 7.46 -9.87
N GLU A 180 -5.35 7.88 -9.14
CA GLU A 180 -5.22 8.39 -7.77
C GLU A 180 -4.68 7.31 -6.81
N VAL A 181 -5.33 6.14 -6.79
CA VAL A 181 -4.88 4.96 -6.01
C VAL A 181 -3.46 4.55 -6.42
N VAL A 182 -3.20 4.44 -7.73
CA VAL A 182 -1.87 4.08 -8.25
C VAL A 182 -0.82 5.09 -7.78
N GLY A 183 -1.19 6.37 -7.70
CA GLY A 183 -0.33 7.45 -7.22
C GLY A 183 0.24 7.21 -5.81
N HIS A 184 -0.52 6.55 -4.92
CA HIS A 184 -0.07 6.24 -3.56
C HIS A 184 1.05 5.20 -3.51
N LEU A 185 1.16 4.30 -4.50
CA LEU A 185 2.27 3.35 -4.61
C LEU A 185 3.57 4.03 -5.06
N MET A 186 3.48 5.13 -5.82
CA MET A 186 4.62 5.69 -6.54
C MET A 186 5.72 6.21 -5.62
N GLY A 187 5.34 6.68 -4.43
CA GLY A 187 6.27 7.22 -3.43
C GLY A 187 7.18 6.18 -2.78
N SER A 188 6.89 4.89 -2.94
CA SER A 188 7.58 3.80 -2.23
C SER A 188 7.95 2.61 -3.14
N LEU A 189 7.90 2.79 -4.47
CA LEU A 189 8.26 1.73 -5.42
C LEU A 189 9.70 1.23 -5.23
N ASP A 190 10.63 2.09 -4.85
CA ASP A 190 12.01 1.71 -4.55
C ASP A 190 12.13 0.71 -3.38
N GLN A 191 11.18 0.74 -2.45
CA GLN A 191 11.07 -0.20 -1.33
C GLN A 191 10.31 -1.48 -1.70
N VAL A 192 9.33 -1.38 -2.61
CA VAL A 192 8.48 -2.51 -3.03
C VAL A 192 9.17 -3.39 -4.06
N LEU A 193 9.75 -2.79 -5.09
CA LEU A 193 10.24 -3.49 -6.28
C LEU A 193 11.36 -4.51 -5.97
N PRO A 194 12.37 -4.24 -5.09
CA PRO A 194 13.41 -5.23 -4.79
C PRO A 194 12.84 -6.58 -4.34
N SER A 195 11.88 -6.58 -3.42
CA SER A 195 11.23 -7.80 -2.93
C SER A 195 10.41 -8.49 -4.03
N LEU A 196 9.64 -7.73 -4.83
CA LEU A 196 8.81 -8.31 -5.89
C LEU A 196 9.64 -8.88 -7.05
N TYR A 197 10.74 -8.22 -7.43
CA TYR A 197 11.70 -8.76 -8.42
C TYR A 197 12.44 -9.98 -7.87
N GLY A 198 12.69 -10.02 -6.55
CA GLY A 198 13.16 -11.22 -5.86
C GLY A 198 12.23 -12.42 -6.09
N CYS A 199 10.90 -12.23 -5.98
CA CYS A 199 9.91 -13.29 -6.21
C CYS A 199 9.92 -13.86 -7.63
N VAL A 200 10.17 -13.03 -8.65
CA VAL A 200 10.09 -13.42 -10.08
C VAL A 200 11.45 -13.72 -10.71
N SER A 201 12.50 -13.83 -9.89
CA SER A 201 13.82 -14.30 -10.31
C SER A 201 13.78 -15.78 -10.69
N GLU A 202 14.65 -16.20 -11.62
CA GLU A 202 14.65 -17.53 -12.26
C GLU A 202 14.77 -18.72 -11.29
N GLN A 203 15.10 -18.47 -10.02
CA GLN A 203 15.21 -19.47 -8.96
C GLN A 203 13.88 -19.76 -8.25
N ASN A 204 12.86 -18.92 -8.44
CA ASN A 204 11.59 -19.02 -7.74
C ASN A 204 10.50 -19.51 -8.71
N ASN A 205 9.82 -20.61 -8.38
CA ASN A 205 8.69 -21.18 -9.12
C ASN A 205 7.42 -20.30 -9.02
N CYS A 206 7.54 -19.00 -9.34
CA CYS A 206 6.44 -18.07 -9.34
C CYS A 206 5.60 -18.21 -10.61
N GLN A 207 4.27 -18.12 -10.48
CA GLN A 207 3.35 -18.12 -11.62
C GLN A 207 3.47 -16.85 -12.48
N ILE A 208 3.92 -15.76 -11.87
CA ILE A 208 4.09 -14.47 -12.52
C ILE A 208 5.55 -14.34 -12.96
N SER A 209 5.76 -14.07 -14.25
CA SER A 209 7.09 -13.89 -14.83
C SER A 209 7.63 -12.47 -14.61
N ARG A 210 8.96 -12.34 -14.66
CA ARG A 210 9.66 -11.03 -14.67
C ARG A 210 9.10 -10.08 -15.71
N LEU A 211 8.87 -10.55 -16.94
CA LEU A 211 8.34 -9.74 -18.04
C LEU A 211 6.95 -9.18 -17.72
N GLN A 212 6.09 -9.95 -17.05
CA GLN A 212 4.79 -9.43 -16.62
C GLN A 212 4.92 -8.32 -15.57
N LEU A 213 5.88 -8.44 -14.65
CA LEU A 213 6.18 -7.39 -13.68
C LEU A 213 6.76 -6.14 -14.37
N ASP A 214 7.68 -6.29 -15.32
CA ASP A 214 8.20 -5.17 -16.14
C ASP A 214 7.06 -4.38 -16.79
N HIS A 215 6.13 -5.09 -17.43
CA HIS A 215 4.97 -4.49 -18.10
C HIS A 215 4.04 -3.77 -17.12
N ILE A 216 3.84 -4.31 -15.91
CA ILE A 216 3.08 -3.64 -14.85
C ILE A 216 3.75 -2.32 -14.44
N VAL A 217 5.06 -2.35 -14.16
CA VAL A 217 5.82 -1.18 -13.69
C VAL A 217 5.87 -0.10 -14.79
N ILE A 218 6.02 -0.47 -16.06
CA ILE A 218 5.93 0.48 -17.18
C ILE A 218 4.50 1.01 -17.34
N GLY A 219 3.50 0.17 -17.09
CA GLY A 219 2.08 0.52 -17.11
C GLY A 219 1.73 1.63 -16.13
N CYS A 220 2.33 1.66 -14.95
CA CYS A 220 2.13 2.72 -13.94
C CYS A 220 2.37 4.12 -14.54
N ASN A 221 3.49 4.31 -15.26
CA ASN A 221 3.79 5.59 -15.89
C ASN A 221 2.71 6.01 -16.89
N ARG A 222 2.23 5.07 -17.71
CA ARG A 222 1.19 5.34 -18.72
C ARG A 222 -0.12 5.81 -18.10
N LEU A 223 -0.50 5.24 -16.94
CA LEU A 223 -1.68 5.63 -16.19
C LEU A 223 -1.53 7.03 -15.61
N ILE A 224 -0.42 7.28 -14.91
CA ILE A 224 -0.21 8.55 -14.19
C ILE A 224 0.04 9.71 -15.14
N ARG A 225 0.74 9.49 -16.25
CA ARG A 225 1.00 10.51 -17.29
C ARG A 225 -0.29 11.13 -17.86
N ARG A 226 -1.41 10.39 -17.82
CA ARG A 226 -2.72 10.88 -18.30
C ARG A 226 -3.41 11.79 -17.30
N THR A 227 -2.87 11.94 -16.10
CA THR A 227 -3.41 12.80 -15.03
C THR A 227 -2.68 14.13 -14.94
N SER A 228 -3.22 15.04 -14.14
CA SER A 228 -2.54 16.28 -13.72
C SER A 228 -1.54 16.05 -12.57
N SER A 229 -1.41 14.83 -12.04
CA SER A 229 -0.58 14.51 -10.88
C SER A 229 0.90 14.32 -11.26
N TRP A 230 1.53 15.42 -11.67
CA TRP A 230 2.96 15.41 -11.99
C TRP A 230 3.84 14.99 -10.80
N ARG A 231 3.38 15.16 -9.56
CA ARG A 231 4.09 14.71 -8.36
C ARG A 231 4.18 13.19 -8.28
N ALA A 232 3.07 12.49 -8.53
CA ALA A 232 3.09 11.03 -8.58
C ALA A 232 4.00 10.52 -9.70
N GLN A 233 3.98 11.18 -10.86
CA GLN A 233 4.85 10.84 -11.98
C GLN A 233 6.33 11.08 -11.64
N TYR A 234 6.63 12.21 -11.00
CA TYR A 234 7.98 12.53 -10.54
C TYR A 234 8.49 11.47 -9.55
N SER A 235 7.69 11.10 -8.54
CA SER A 235 8.04 10.03 -7.59
C SER A 235 8.27 8.70 -8.28
N TYR A 236 7.41 8.31 -9.22
CA TYR A 236 7.61 7.12 -10.05
C TYR A 236 8.99 7.13 -10.73
N LEU A 237 9.30 8.21 -11.47
CA LEU A 237 10.53 8.31 -12.26
C LEU A 237 11.79 8.23 -11.41
N GLN A 238 11.76 8.80 -10.20
CA GLN A 238 12.87 8.67 -9.24
C GLN A 238 12.98 7.24 -8.72
N ASN A 239 11.87 6.65 -8.28
CA ASN A 239 11.88 5.38 -7.57
C ASN A 239 12.18 4.18 -8.47
N ILE A 240 11.83 4.23 -9.77
CA ILE A 240 12.23 3.17 -10.71
C ILE A 240 13.73 3.15 -11.02
N ALA A 241 14.52 4.12 -10.53
CA ALA A 241 15.98 4.05 -10.63
C ALA A 241 16.56 2.81 -9.95
N VAL A 242 15.86 2.24 -8.95
CA VAL A 242 16.27 0.99 -8.28
C VAL A 242 16.40 -0.19 -9.26
N LEU A 243 15.64 -0.18 -10.37
CA LEU A 243 15.61 -1.28 -11.35
C LEU A 243 16.97 -1.58 -11.96
N ARG A 244 17.89 -0.60 -11.98
CA ARG A 244 19.28 -0.78 -12.44
C ARG A 244 20.06 -1.84 -11.66
N HIS A 245 19.60 -2.19 -10.46
CA HIS A 245 20.18 -3.23 -9.63
C HIS A 245 19.37 -4.53 -9.62
N LEU A 246 18.18 -4.54 -10.24
CA LEU A 246 17.22 -5.65 -10.17
C LEU A 246 17.06 -6.38 -11.50
N ILE A 247 17.30 -5.70 -12.62
CA ILE A 247 17.06 -6.21 -13.97
C ILE A 247 18.37 -6.24 -14.76
N PRO A 248 18.63 -7.28 -15.58
CA PRO A 248 19.75 -7.28 -16.51
C PRO A 248 19.76 -6.04 -17.41
N VAL A 249 20.95 -5.45 -17.59
CA VAL A 249 21.12 -4.20 -18.35
C VAL A 249 20.51 -4.29 -19.75
N LYS A 250 20.66 -5.41 -20.44
CA LYS A 250 20.07 -5.64 -21.77
C LYS A 250 18.54 -5.45 -21.76
N ASP A 251 17.86 -5.98 -20.75
CA ASP A 251 16.41 -5.93 -20.63
C ASP A 251 15.94 -4.51 -20.23
N LEU A 252 16.71 -3.79 -19.39
CA LEU A 252 16.45 -2.38 -19.09
C LEU A 252 16.47 -1.51 -20.36
N PHE A 253 17.44 -1.75 -21.25
CA PHE A 253 17.59 -1.00 -22.49
C PHE A 253 16.49 -1.29 -23.51
N ILE A 254 15.93 -2.50 -23.48
CA ILE A 254 14.80 -2.89 -24.34
C ILE A 254 13.49 -2.31 -23.80
N SER A 255 13.24 -2.44 -22.50
CA SER A 255 11.91 -2.18 -21.92
C SER A 255 11.74 -0.76 -21.35
N PHE A 256 12.72 -0.25 -20.60
CA PHE A 256 12.57 0.97 -19.80
C PHE A 256 13.22 2.20 -20.44
N VAL A 257 14.38 2.05 -21.11
CA VAL A 257 15.07 3.17 -21.77
C VAL A 257 14.20 3.89 -22.81
N PRO A 258 13.45 3.21 -23.70
CA PRO A 258 12.57 3.88 -24.66
C PRO A 258 11.49 4.72 -23.97
N MET A 259 10.92 4.20 -22.88
CA MET A 259 9.92 4.90 -22.07
C MET A 259 10.53 6.17 -21.44
N LEU A 260 11.71 6.08 -20.81
CA LEU A 260 12.40 7.24 -20.22
C LEU A 260 12.74 8.30 -21.27
N LYS A 261 13.23 7.91 -22.46
CA LYS A 261 13.48 8.83 -23.57
C LYS A 261 12.21 9.58 -23.99
N GLN A 262 11.08 8.87 -24.06
CA GLN A 262 9.78 9.48 -24.35
C GLN A 262 9.36 10.50 -23.28
N GLU A 263 9.60 10.21 -22.01
CA GLU A 263 9.30 11.12 -20.90
C GLU A 263 10.14 12.40 -20.95
N VAL A 264 11.44 12.29 -21.23
CA VAL A 264 12.34 13.45 -21.41
C VAL A 264 11.83 14.39 -22.51
N LEU A 265 11.36 13.83 -23.63
CA LEU A 265 10.90 14.61 -24.78
C LEU A 265 9.52 15.23 -24.60
N THR A 266 8.57 14.46 -24.06
CA THR A 266 7.14 14.79 -24.22
C THR A 266 6.47 15.32 -22.96
N THR A 267 7.05 15.10 -21.78
CA THR A 267 6.36 15.38 -20.52
C THR A 267 6.34 16.87 -20.23
N ARG A 268 5.19 17.45 -19.89
CA ARG A 268 5.07 18.90 -19.73
C ARG A 268 5.81 19.42 -18.50
N ALA A 269 5.75 18.68 -17.39
CA ALA A 269 6.36 19.09 -16.14
C ALA A 269 7.90 18.94 -16.21
N ILE A 270 8.61 20.06 -16.07
CA ILE A 270 10.07 20.10 -16.07
C ILE A 270 10.67 19.18 -14.99
N PRO A 271 10.15 19.13 -13.74
CA PRO A 271 10.66 18.19 -12.74
C PRO A 271 10.64 16.73 -13.21
N CYS A 272 9.58 16.31 -13.92
CA CYS A 272 9.49 14.96 -14.47
C CYS A 272 10.51 14.74 -15.59
N ARG A 273 10.74 15.71 -16.49
CA ARG A 273 11.80 15.58 -17.52
C ARG A 273 13.17 15.42 -16.89
N VAL A 274 13.45 16.18 -15.83
CA VAL A 274 14.72 16.10 -15.09
C VAL A 274 14.84 14.74 -14.40
N ALA A 275 13.81 14.26 -13.71
CA ALA A 275 13.81 12.94 -13.08
C ALA A 275 14.03 11.81 -14.10
N ALA A 276 13.31 11.82 -15.23
CA ALA A 276 13.51 10.85 -16.30
C ALA A 276 14.94 10.89 -16.87
N SER A 277 15.51 12.10 -17.01
CA SER A 277 16.88 12.29 -17.49
C SER A 277 17.90 11.70 -16.51
N ILE A 278 17.75 11.98 -15.21
CA ILE A 278 18.62 11.45 -14.16
C ILE A 278 18.54 9.92 -14.14
N THR A 279 17.34 9.35 -14.14
CA THR A 279 17.14 7.90 -14.16
C THR A 279 17.77 7.25 -15.40
N LEU A 280 17.65 7.88 -16.57
CA LEU A 280 18.28 7.40 -17.80
C LEU A 280 19.82 7.42 -17.69
N LEU A 281 20.41 8.46 -17.10
CA LEU A 281 21.85 8.54 -16.86
C LEU A 281 22.32 7.51 -15.83
N LEU A 282 21.51 7.22 -14.81
CA LEU A 282 21.81 6.16 -13.84
C LEU A 282 21.79 4.77 -14.51
N PHE A 283 20.86 4.51 -15.44
CA PHE A 283 20.85 3.25 -16.20
C PHE A 283 22.05 3.17 -17.16
N MET A 284 22.41 4.28 -17.80
CA MET A 284 23.59 4.37 -18.65
C MET A 284 24.89 4.05 -17.89
N ARG A 285 25.02 4.57 -16.66
CA ARG A 285 26.23 4.39 -15.83
C ARG A 285 26.53 2.93 -15.54
N GLU A 286 25.50 2.10 -15.36
CA GLU A 286 25.66 0.67 -15.08
C GLU A 286 25.87 -0.16 -16.36
N ASN A 287 25.76 0.43 -17.56
CA ASN A 287 25.89 -0.32 -18.80
C ASN A 287 27.35 -0.46 -19.25
N PRO A 288 27.93 -1.68 -19.33
CA PRO A 288 29.29 -1.89 -19.82
C PRO A 288 29.45 -1.66 -21.33
N ASN A 289 28.37 -1.72 -22.11
CA ASN A 289 28.38 -1.53 -23.57
C ASN A 289 28.54 -0.05 -23.94
N GLU A 290 29.64 0.28 -24.62
CA GLU A 290 29.96 1.65 -25.03
C GLU A 290 28.99 2.22 -26.07
N VAL A 291 28.54 1.40 -27.02
CA VAL A 291 27.61 1.82 -28.09
C VAL A 291 26.26 2.25 -27.48
N ASP A 292 25.76 1.48 -26.52
CA ASP A 292 24.52 1.80 -25.80
C ASP A 292 24.66 3.07 -24.96
N ARG A 293 25.80 3.26 -24.28
CA ARG A 293 26.08 4.51 -23.57
C ARG A 293 26.12 5.70 -24.53
N GLN A 294 26.80 5.56 -25.66
CA GLN A 294 26.90 6.60 -26.68
C GLN A 294 25.51 6.93 -27.27
N SER A 295 24.61 5.95 -27.40
CA SER A 295 23.22 6.18 -27.82
C SER A 295 22.44 7.08 -26.85
N ILE A 296 22.67 6.96 -25.54
CA ILE A 296 22.06 7.86 -24.53
C ILE A 296 22.70 9.25 -24.57
N ILE A 297 24.02 9.34 -24.70
CA ILE A 297 24.72 10.63 -24.85
C ILE A 297 24.21 11.37 -26.09
N ASN A 298 24.19 10.69 -27.24
CA ASN A 298 23.69 11.24 -28.49
C ASN A 298 22.24 11.70 -28.34
N PHE A 299 21.38 10.93 -27.68
CA PHE A 299 20.00 11.33 -27.41
C PHE A 299 19.92 12.70 -26.71
N PHE A 300 20.70 12.94 -25.64
CA PHE A 300 20.69 14.23 -24.94
C PHE A 300 21.27 15.39 -25.77
N ILE A 301 22.29 15.13 -26.58
CA ILE A 301 22.85 16.13 -27.51
C ILE A 301 21.76 16.63 -28.46
N HIS A 302 21.03 15.71 -29.10
CA HIS A 302 19.98 16.05 -30.06
C HIS A 302 18.73 16.67 -29.39
N CYS A 303 18.40 16.29 -28.15
CA CYS A 303 17.30 16.91 -27.39
C CYS A 303 17.51 18.41 -27.16
N LYS A 304 18.75 18.84 -26.87
CA LYS A 304 19.08 20.25 -26.67
C LYS A 304 18.91 21.07 -27.96
N SER A 305 19.28 20.49 -29.10
CA SER A 305 19.13 21.15 -30.41
C SER A 305 17.66 21.44 -30.76
N ASN A 306 16.72 20.59 -30.35
CA ASN A 306 15.29 20.76 -30.62
C ASN A 306 14.53 21.65 -29.61
N SER A 307 15.16 22.03 -28.49
CA SER A 307 14.53 22.89 -27.47
C SER A 307 14.89 24.38 -27.63
N LEU A 308 15.67 24.71 -28.67
CA LEU A 308 16.15 26.06 -29.03
C LEU A 308 15.42 26.63 -30.27
N ILE A 309 14.32 26.00 -30.68
CA ILE A 309 13.39 26.45 -31.74
C ILE A 309 11.99 26.47 -31.12
#